data_AF-A0A5C5VFN1-F1
#
_entry.id   AF-A0A5C5VFN1-F1
#
_cell.length_a   1.000
_cell.length_b   1.000
_cell.length_c   1.000
_cell.angle_alpha   90.00
_cell.angle_beta   90.00
_cell.angle_gamma   90.00
#
_symmetry.space_group_name_H-M   'P 1'
#
loop_
_entity.id
_entity.type
_entity.pdbx_description
1 polymer ?
#
loop_
_entity_poly.entity_id
_entity_poly.type
_entity_poly.pdbx_seq_one_letter_code
_entity_poly.pdbx_strand_id
1 'polypeptide(L)'
;MGSITRAFYGVVAGVACVAITAPARAEQVGVYQAGATVAFDPELYGWIPADAADAGLAVLDTVGGTGAAWQIADSAVGGAAPHYLQPLSGRYLADARQLGWRMTAAARLVSPSGGLPSMGIGVYFDNAAYLLQLDLEGGALVASLWDHNNPVRILSEPLTGVADAQAYHDYELRWSPASGLASLYFDGRHITDWDGVPSVHGPGGNVYQFGASAASGSGVMNFRRVEFETLTSLSIPGDYNGDSAVDAADYAVWRDHLGGGFAAADGNRDGVVNQQDYEVWRDNFGRAAGIGIDQVPEPSALLLAPVAIWLRGRDKRATR
;
A
#
# COMPACT_ATOMS: atom_id res chain seq x y z
N MET A 1 3.86 -61.98 43.20
CA MET A 1 3.60 -61.08 42.06
C MET A 1 2.19 -60.52 42.24
N GLY A 2 2.08 -59.25 42.65
CA GLY A 2 0.81 -58.60 42.97
C GLY A 2 0.99 -57.09 42.86
N SER A 3 0.22 -56.49 41.95
CA SER A 3 0.36 -55.16 41.35
C SER A 3 0.23 -53.98 42.34
N ILE A 4 1.07 -52.96 42.18
CA ILE A 4 0.92 -51.63 42.79
C ILE A 4 0.29 -50.70 41.74
N THR A 5 -0.98 -50.37 41.94
CA THR A 5 -1.73 -49.39 41.15
C THR A 5 -1.32 -47.97 41.57
N ARG A 6 -0.62 -47.22 40.71
CA ARG A 6 -0.39 -45.77 40.87
C ARG A 6 -1.49 -45.01 40.16
N ALA A 7 -2.21 -44.16 40.90
CA ALA A 7 -3.16 -43.19 40.36
C ALA A 7 -2.40 -41.99 39.78
N PHE A 8 -2.60 -41.69 38.50
CA PHE A 8 -2.17 -40.44 37.87
C PHE A 8 -3.25 -39.38 38.05
N TYR A 9 -2.94 -38.31 38.79
CA TYR A 9 -3.73 -37.08 38.80
C TYR A 9 -3.44 -36.32 37.50
N GLY A 10 -4.42 -36.25 36.61
CA GLY A 10 -4.38 -35.39 35.42
C GLY A 10 -4.73 -33.95 35.79
N VAL A 11 -3.77 -33.04 35.67
CA VAL A 11 -4.02 -31.59 35.70
C VAL A 11 -4.38 -31.18 34.28
N VAL A 12 -5.65 -30.85 34.03
CA VAL A 12 -6.08 -30.22 32.78
C VAL A 12 -5.77 -28.74 32.90
N ALA A 13 -4.64 -28.31 32.35
CA ALA A 13 -4.35 -26.90 32.14
C ALA A 13 -5.20 -26.42 30.94
N GLY A 14 -6.33 -25.78 31.22
CA GLY A 14 -7.09 -25.04 30.22
C GLY A 14 -6.25 -23.86 29.75
N VAL A 15 -5.64 -23.97 28.58
CA VAL A 15 -5.03 -22.83 27.90
C VAL A 15 -6.17 -21.95 27.41
N ALA A 16 -6.45 -20.88 28.15
CA ALA A 16 -7.22 -19.76 27.62
C ALA A 16 -6.41 -19.17 26.47
N CYS A 17 -6.78 -19.51 25.24
CA CYS A 17 -6.27 -18.87 24.05
C CYS A 17 -6.86 -17.45 24.05
N VAL A 18 -6.13 -16.51 24.65
CA VAL A 18 -6.37 -15.08 24.42
C VAL A 18 -5.96 -14.87 22.97
N ALA A 19 -6.94 -14.84 22.07
CA ALA A 19 -6.75 -14.32 20.74
C ALA A 19 -6.43 -12.83 20.90
N ILE A 20 -5.14 -12.51 21.03
CA ILE A 20 -4.65 -11.17 20.74
C ILE A 20 -4.87 -11.03 19.24
N THR A 21 -5.95 -10.37 18.85
CA THR A 21 -6.16 -9.93 17.47
C THR A 21 -4.95 -9.07 17.12
N ALA A 22 -4.01 -9.62 16.36
CA ALA A 22 -2.97 -8.82 15.75
C ALA A 22 -3.65 -7.80 14.84
N PRO A 23 -3.25 -6.51 14.86
CA PRO A 23 -3.80 -5.54 13.91
C PRO A 23 -3.53 -6.04 12.49
N ALA A 24 -4.45 -5.74 11.58
CA ALA A 24 -4.46 -6.22 10.22
C ALA A 24 -3.13 -5.90 9.51
N ARG A 25 -2.30 -6.92 9.29
CA ARG A 25 -1.02 -6.79 8.60
C ARG A 25 -1.18 -7.18 7.15
N ALA A 26 -1.02 -6.21 6.25
CA ALA A 26 -0.88 -6.44 4.82
C ALA A 26 0.06 -7.64 4.55
N GLU A 27 -0.32 -8.52 3.61
CA GLU A 27 0.49 -9.68 3.24
C GLU A 27 1.52 -9.22 2.21
N GLN A 28 2.80 -9.30 2.57
CA GLN A 28 3.90 -8.91 1.69
C GLN A 28 4.04 -9.90 0.54
N VAL A 29 3.98 -9.41 -0.70
CA VAL A 29 3.99 -10.22 -1.92
C VAL A 29 5.34 -10.12 -2.65
N GLY A 30 5.92 -8.92 -2.67
CA GLY A 30 7.20 -8.65 -3.32
C GLY A 30 8.02 -7.65 -2.51
N VAL A 31 9.33 -7.90 -2.37
CA VAL A 31 10.26 -7.01 -1.67
C VAL A 31 11.58 -6.93 -2.41
N TYR A 32 12.09 -5.72 -2.51
CA TYR A 32 13.48 -5.42 -2.81
C TYR A 32 14.02 -4.58 -1.65
N GLN A 33 15.20 -4.94 -1.15
CA GLN A 33 15.90 -4.18 -0.12
C GLN A 33 17.40 -4.15 -0.43
N ALA A 34 17.95 -2.96 -0.56
CA ALA A 34 19.38 -2.78 -0.63
C ALA A 34 20.02 -3.08 0.73
N GLY A 35 21.17 -3.76 0.73
CA GLY A 35 21.96 -3.96 1.94
C GLY A 35 22.63 -2.66 2.39
N ALA A 36 23.09 -2.65 3.64
CA ALA A 36 23.70 -1.44 4.22
C ALA A 36 24.93 -0.93 3.44
N THR A 37 25.74 -1.84 2.88
CA THR A 37 26.99 -1.50 2.18
C THR A 37 27.04 -2.01 0.74
N VAL A 38 26.14 -2.92 0.36
CA VAL A 38 26.06 -3.50 -0.98
C VAL A 38 24.59 -3.66 -1.34
N ALA A 39 24.22 -3.21 -2.54
CA ALA A 39 22.93 -3.50 -3.12
C ALA A 39 23.04 -4.83 -3.88
N PHE A 40 22.15 -5.76 -3.59
CA PHE A 40 22.06 -7.02 -4.31
C PHE A 40 21.15 -6.84 -5.52
N ASP A 41 21.35 -7.68 -6.52
CA ASP A 41 20.51 -7.72 -7.72
C ASP A 41 19.05 -8.05 -7.33
N PRO A 42 18.05 -7.27 -7.78
CA PRO A 42 16.64 -7.57 -7.56
C PRO A 42 16.22 -8.97 -8.01
N GLU A 43 16.91 -9.58 -8.98
CA GLU A 43 16.66 -10.96 -9.41
C GLU A 43 16.82 -11.98 -8.26
N LEU A 44 17.71 -11.71 -7.30
CA LEU A 44 17.89 -12.56 -6.11
C LEU A 44 16.67 -12.53 -5.18
N TYR A 45 15.82 -11.52 -5.29
CA TYR A 45 14.54 -11.39 -4.58
C TYR A 45 13.35 -11.83 -5.46
N GLY A 46 13.62 -12.41 -6.64
CA GLY A 46 12.61 -12.93 -7.56
C GLY A 46 11.99 -11.89 -8.48
N TRP A 47 12.55 -10.68 -8.56
CA TRP A 47 12.13 -9.70 -9.58
C TRP A 47 12.63 -10.11 -10.95
N ILE A 48 11.83 -9.84 -11.98
CA ILE A 48 12.13 -10.23 -13.36
C ILE A 48 12.54 -8.96 -14.12
N PRO A 49 13.74 -8.89 -14.71
CA PRO A 49 14.11 -7.77 -15.55
C PRO A 49 13.32 -7.84 -16.86
N ALA A 50 12.78 -6.70 -17.30
CA ALA A 50 12.12 -6.62 -18.59
C ALA A 50 13.10 -6.82 -19.77
N ASP A 51 14.35 -6.34 -19.58
CA ASP A 51 15.46 -6.54 -20.50
C ASP A 51 16.74 -6.87 -19.70
N ALA A 52 17.20 -8.11 -19.81
CA ALA A 52 18.31 -8.64 -18.99
C ALA A 52 19.69 -8.00 -19.25
N ALA A 53 19.81 -7.11 -20.24
CA ALA A 53 21.09 -6.48 -20.58
C ALA A 53 21.41 -5.24 -19.71
N ASP A 54 20.40 -4.54 -19.20
CA ASP A 54 20.57 -3.16 -18.70
C ASP A 54 19.66 -2.79 -17.50
N ALA A 55 19.12 -3.76 -16.76
CA ALA A 55 18.09 -3.45 -15.75
C ALA A 55 18.60 -2.64 -14.54
N GLY A 56 19.90 -2.63 -14.25
CA GLY A 56 20.50 -1.73 -13.26
C GLY A 56 21.87 -2.17 -12.74
N LEU A 57 22.37 -1.44 -11.74
CA LEU A 57 23.64 -1.74 -11.08
C LEU A 57 23.66 -1.30 -9.61
N ALA A 58 24.47 -1.99 -8.81
CA ALA A 58 24.69 -1.63 -7.41
C ALA A 58 25.56 -0.37 -7.28
N VAL A 59 25.06 0.65 -6.58
CA VAL A 59 25.79 1.89 -6.29
C VAL A 59 25.93 2.13 -4.79
N LEU A 60 26.98 2.87 -4.42
CA LEU A 60 27.07 3.52 -3.11
C LEU A 60 26.51 4.93 -3.24
N ASP A 61 25.51 5.24 -2.43
CA ASP A 61 24.81 6.52 -2.50
C ASP A 61 24.61 7.10 -1.11
N THR A 62 25.41 8.13 -0.82
CA THR A 62 25.57 8.69 0.51
C THR A 62 24.58 9.83 0.83
N VAL A 63 23.66 10.13 -0.09
CA VAL A 63 22.61 11.12 0.12
C VAL A 63 21.65 10.62 1.21
N GLY A 64 21.40 11.43 2.23
CA GLY A 64 20.55 11.07 3.37
C GLY A 64 21.13 9.98 4.30
N GLY A 65 22.45 9.70 4.24
CA GLY A 65 23.13 8.72 5.09
C GLY A 65 24.01 7.74 4.30
N THR A 66 24.72 6.83 4.96
CA THR A 66 25.52 5.79 4.27
C THR A 66 24.64 4.60 3.88
N GLY A 67 24.51 4.32 2.59
CA GLY A 67 23.75 3.15 2.12
C GLY A 67 24.11 2.77 0.69
N ALA A 68 23.96 1.49 0.36
CA ALA A 68 23.91 1.08 -1.03
C ALA A 68 22.49 1.28 -1.60
N ALA A 69 22.40 1.38 -2.91
CA ALA A 69 21.14 1.42 -3.63
C ALA A 69 21.27 0.68 -4.96
N TRP A 70 20.14 0.22 -5.49
CA TRP A 70 20.07 -0.24 -6.86
C TRP A 70 19.78 0.92 -7.78
N GLN A 71 20.70 1.22 -8.67
CA GLN A 71 20.53 2.26 -9.67
C GLN A 71 19.93 1.66 -10.93
N ILE A 72 18.88 2.30 -11.42
CA ILE A 72 18.32 2.06 -12.75
C ILE A 72 18.53 3.33 -13.56
N ALA A 73 19.11 3.19 -14.74
CA ALA A 73 19.40 4.29 -15.65
C ALA A 73 18.77 4.00 -17.01
N ASP A 74 17.86 4.87 -17.43
CA ASP A 74 17.31 4.88 -18.79
C ASP A 74 18.02 5.96 -19.59
N SER A 75 18.99 5.51 -20.39
CA SER A 75 19.85 6.38 -21.20
C SER A 75 19.37 6.57 -22.65
N ALA A 76 18.27 5.94 -23.06
CA ALA A 76 17.88 5.85 -24.48
C ALA A 76 16.44 6.31 -24.71
N VAL A 77 16.28 7.51 -25.27
CA VAL A 77 14.99 7.95 -25.82
C VAL A 77 14.62 7.06 -27.02
N GLY A 78 13.61 6.21 -26.86
CA GLY A 78 13.16 5.24 -27.88
C GLY A 78 13.77 3.83 -27.74
N GLY A 79 14.45 3.55 -26.63
CA GLY A 79 14.98 2.24 -26.27
C GLY A 79 13.98 1.39 -25.46
N ALA A 80 14.41 0.17 -25.09
CA ALA A 80 13.63 -0.66 -24.19
C ALA A 80 13.75 -0.11 -22.76
N ALA A 81 12.62 0.03 -22.05
CA ALA A 81 12.56 0.72 -20.77
C ALA A 81 13.12 -0.20 -19.67
N PRO A 82 14.30 0.07 -19.06
CA PRO A 82 14.87 -0.81 -18.06
C PRO A 82 14.04 -0.77 -16.77
N HIS A 83 13.40 -1.89 -16.43
CA HIS A 83 12.63 -2.05 -15.20
C HIS A 83 12.64 -3.50 -14.72
N TYR A 84 12.24 -3.66 -13.47
CA TYR A 84 11.96 -4.93 -12.84
C TYR A 84 10.48 -5.06 -12.58
N LEU A 85 9.94 -6.25 -12.79
CA LEU A 85 8.54 -6.56 -12.56
C LEU A 85 8.34 -7.89 -11.83
N GLN A 86 7.18 -8.04 -11.21
CA GLN A 86 6.68 -9.33 -10.75
C GLN A 86 5.20 -9.50 -11.11
N PRO A 87 4.77 -10.72 -11.46
CA PRO A 87 3.36 -10.99 -11.74
C PRO A 87 2.53 -11.00 -10.45
N LEU A 88 1.40 -10.32 -10.47
CA LEU A 88 0.37 -10.38 -9.44
C LEU A 88 -0.68 -11.43 -9.85
N SER A 89 -0.69 -12.57 -9.17
CA SER A 89 -1.53 -13.72 -9.57
C SER A 89 -2.01 -14.54 -8.38
N GLY A 90 -2.90 -15.51 -8.66
CA GLY A 90 -3.41 -16.43 -7.65
C GLY A 90 -4.15 -15.73 -6.52
N ARG A 91 -3.88 -16.13 -5.28
CA ARG A 91 -4.52 -15.57 -4.08
C ARG A 91 -4.27 -14.07 -3.93
N TYR A 92 -3.04 -13.60 -4.20
CA TYR A 92 -2.69 -12.20 -4.03
C TYR A 92 -3.45 -11.29 -4.99
N LEU A 93 -3.73 -11.75 -6.21
CA LEU A 93 -4.60 -11.01 -7.12
C LEU A 93 -6.06 -10.96 -6.61
N ALA A 94 -6.54 -12.05 -6.00
CA ALA A 94 -7.87 -12.06 -5.40
C ALA A 94 -7.96 -11.11 -4.20
N ASP A 95 -6.93 -11.10 -3.33
CA ASP A 95 -6.86 -10.23 -2.16
C ASP A 95 -6.74 -8.76 -2.58
N ALA A 96 -5.89 -8.46 -3.58
CA ALA A 96 -5.76 -7.12 -4.15
C ALA A 96 -7.10 -6.57 -4.65
N ARG A 97 -7.93 -7.40 -5.28
CA ARG A 97 -9.28 -7.03 -5.75
C ARG A 97 -10.27 -6.82 -4.63
N GLN A 98 -10.19 -7.63 -3.58
CA GLN A 98 -11.16 -7.61 -2.50
C GLN A 98 -10.84 -6.55 -1.45
N LEU A 99 -9.57 -6.35 -1.15
CA LEU A 99 -9.09 -5.59 0.00
C LEU A 99 -8.22 -4.39 -0.41
N GLY A 100 -7.72 -4.38 -1.63
CA GLY A 100 -6.81 -3.36 -2.13
C GLY A 100 -5.35 -3.77 -2.07
N TRP A 101 -4.49 -2.90 -2.59
CA TRP A 101 -3.05 -3.12 -2.63
C TRP A 101 -2.30 -1.85 -2.29
N ARG A 102 -1.05 -2.04 -1.87
CA ARG A 102 -0.10 -0.96 -1.62
C ARG A 102 1.24 -1.30 -2.27
N MET A 103 1.83 -0.32 -2.94
CA MET A 103 3.20 -0.36 -3.43
C MET A 103 3.98 0.81 -2.84
N THR A 104 5.12 0.55 -2.21
CA THR A 104 5.99 1.60 -1.62
C THR A 104 7.39 1.54 -2.19
N ALA A 105 8.05 2.69 -2.30
CA ALA A 105 9.47 2.77 -2.62
C ALA A 105 10.17 3.85 -1.81
N ALA A 106 11.30 3.47 -1.19
CA ALA A 106 12.28 4.41 -0.66
C ALA A 106 13.32 4.66 -1.74
N ALA A 107 13.21 5.78 -2.45
CA ALA A 107 13.98 6.02 -3.67
C ALA A 107 14.33 7.50 -3.85
N ARG A 108 15.24 7.77 -4.78
CA ARG A 108 15.55 9.15 -5.21
C ARG A 108 15.81 9.27 -6.69
N LEU A 109 15.49 10.43 -7.22
CA LEU A 109 15.88 10.85 -8.57
C LEU A 109 17.33 11.36 -8.55
N VAL A 110 18.20 10.67 -9.28
CA VAL A 110 19.62 11.01 -9.41
C VAL A 110 19.82 12.02 -10.54
N SER A 111 19.24 11.72 -11.69
CA SER A 111 19.28 12.58 -12.87
C SER A 111 17.87 12.70 -13.44
N PRO A 112 17.39 13.93 -13.72
CA PRO A 112 16.09 14.14 -14.36
C PRO A 112 16.09 13.59 -15.79
N SER A 113 14.91 13.53 -16.39
CA SER A 113 14.79 13.12 -17.79
C SER A 113 15.39 14.18 -18.72
N GLY A 114 15.90 13.74 -19.87
CA GLY A 114 16.23 14.61 -20.99
C GLY A 114 15.03 14.95 -21.89
N GLY A 115 13.83 14.54 -21.49
CA GLY A 115 12.63 14.56 -22.33
C GLY A 115 11.36 14.31 -21.53
N LEU A 116 10.74 13.13 -21.73
CA LEU A 116 9.62 12.69 -20.89
C LEU A 116 10.16 11.87 -19.71
N PRO A 117 9.54 11.94 -18.53
CA PRO A 117 9.92 11.07 -17.43
C PRO A 117 9.56 9.61 -17.73
N SER A 118 10.40 8.68 -17.30
CA SER A 118 10.10 7.24 -17.30
C SER A 118 10.25 6.57 -15.94
N MET A 119 11.05 7.16 -15.04
CA MET A 119 11.48 6.52 -13.81
C MET A 119 10.45 6.57 -12.69
N GLY A 120 10.16 5.45 -12.05
CA GLY A 120 9.40 5.40 -10.80
C GLY A 120 8.91 4.02 -10.42
N ILE A 121 7.68 3.94 -9.92
CA ILE A 121 7.00 2.69 -9.55
C ILE A 121 5.62 2.63 -10.19
N GLY A 122 5.07 1.44 -10.38
CA GLY A 122 3.71 1.34 -10.85
C GLY A 122 3.14 -0.06 -10.85
N VAL A 123 1.82 -0.10 -10.97
CA VAL A 123 1.04 -1.34 -10.94
C VAL A 123 0.10 -1.34 -12.15
N TYR A 124 0.16 -2.40 -12.93
CA TYR A 124 -0.89 -2.75 -13.88
C TYR A 124 -1.85 -3.69 -13.16
N PHE A 125 -3.09 -3.26 -13.03
CA PHE A 125 -4.09 -3.95 -12.24
C PHE A 125 -5.47 -3.81 -12.87
N ASP A 126 -6.11 -4.93 -13.17
CA ASP A 126 -7.48 -5.01 -13.69
C ASP A 126 -7.78 -4.08 -14.87
N ASN A 127 -6.92 -4.15 -15.88
CA ASN A 127 -6.97 -3.35 -17.11
C ASN A 127 -6.77 -1.85 -16.89
N ALA A 128 -6.24 -1.44 -15.73
CA ALA A 128 -5.77 -0.10 -15.48
C ALA A 128 -4.26 -0.08 -15.21
N ALA A 129 -3.60 1.03 -15.55
CA ALA A 129 -2.22 1.30 -15.17
C ALA A 129 -2.19 2.45 -14.15
N TYR A 130 -1.49 2.20 -13.05
CA TYR A 130 -1.25 3.13 -11.96
C TYR A 130 0.25 3.37 -11.89
N LEU A 131 0.75 4.25 -12.76
CA LEU A 131 2.17 4.51 -12.90
C LEU A 131 2.52 5.88 -12.31
N LEU A 132 3.47 5.88 -11.38
CA LEU A 132 4.14 7.06 -10.88
C LEU A 132 5.47 7.21 -11.62
N GLN A 133 5.65 8.34 -12.29
CA GLN A 133 6.92 8.73 -12.89
C GLN A 133 7.42 10.02 -12.24
N LEU A 134 8.71 10.11 -11.96
CA LEU A 134 9.31 11.25 -11.27
C LEU A 134 10.24 12.02 -12.21
N ASP A 135 10.23 13.34 -12.10
CA ASP A 135 11.15 14.22 -12.80
C ASP A 135 11.48 15.49 -12.01
N LEU A 136 12.36 16.34 -12.54
CA LEU A 136 12.55 17.70 -12.06
C LEU A 136 12.03 18.74 -13.06
N GLU A 137 11.25 19.70 -12.57
CA GLU A 137 10.86 20.89 -13.33
C GLU A 137 11.30 22.14 -12.58
N GLY A 138 12.21 22.93 -13.17
CA GLY A 138 12.73 24.13 -12.51
C GLY A 138 13.45 23.86 -11.19
N GLY A 139 13.92 22.62 -10.97
CA GLY A 139 14.56 22.18 -9.73
C GLY A 139 13.60 21.61 -8.67
N ALA A 140 12.29 21.60 -8.93
CA ALA A 140 11.30 20.96 -8.07
C ALA A 140 11.02 19.53 -8.52
N LEU A 141 10.84 18.60 -7.57
CA LEU A 141 10.42 17.24 -7.84
C LEU A 141 8.95 17.22 -8.28
N VAL A 142 8.66 16.52 -9.38
CA VAL A 142 7.32 16.43 -9.99
C VAL A 142 6.96 14.97 -10.21
N ALA A 143 5.71 14.58 -9.89
CA ALA A 143 5.14 13.34 -10.41
C ALA A 143 4.46 13.60 -11.73
N SER A 144 4.62 12.66 -12.64
CA SER A 144 3.68 12.42 -13.72
C SER A 144 2.95 11.13 -13.39
N LEU A 145 1.67 11.23 -13.06
CA LEU A 145 0.77 10.07 -13.01
C LEU A 145 0.32 9.83 -14.44
N TRP A 146 0.70 8.68 -14.99
CA TRP A 146 0.63 8.39 -16.43
C TRP A 146 -0.79 8.63 -17.00
N ASP A 147 -0.88 9.65 -17.86
CA ASP A 147 -2.04 10.20 -18.60
C ASP A 147 -3.30 10.51 -17.77
N HIS A 148 -3.15 11.45 -16.83
CA HIS A 148 -4.05 12.59 -16.94
C HIS A 148 -3.61 13.41 -18.17
N ASN A 149 -4.56 13.94 -18.94
CA ASN A 149 -4.30 14.96 -19.97
C ASN A 149 -3.51 16.20 -19.46
N ASN A 150 -3.17 16.27 -18.16
CA ASN A 150 -2.20 17.16 -17.54
C ASN A 150 -1.40 16.43 -16.43
N PRO A 151 -0.07 16.63 -16.32
CA PRO A 151 0.73 16.09 -15.21
C PRO A 151 0.26 16.68 -13.86
N VAL A 152 0.21 15.84 -12.82
CA VAL A 152 -0.10 16.27 -11.44
C VAL A 152 1.20 16.60 -10.73
N ARG A 153 1.52 17.90 -10.56
CA ARG A 153 2.70 18.29 -9.78
C ARG A 153 2.63 17.67 -8.38
N ILE A 154 3.71 17.02 -7.93
CA ILE A 154 3.88 16.73 -6.49
C ILE A 154 4.09 18.09 -5.84
N LEU A 155 2.99 18.68 -5.37
CA LEU A 155 3.00 19.96 -4.68
C LEU A 155 3.26 19.70 -3.20
N SER A 156 4.45 19.23 -2.83
CA SER A 156 4.92 19.47 -1.47
C SER A 156 5.41 20.91 -1.39
N GLU A 157 4.64 21.72 -0.67
CA GLU A 157 5.05 23.01 -0.12
C GLU A 157 6.04 22.79 1.04
N PRO A 158 7.22 23.41 1.02
CA PRO A 158 8.17 23.40 -0.08
C PRO A 158 9.33 22.44 0.26
N LEU A 159 9.68 21.57 -0.69
CA LEU A 159 11.04 21.03 -0.75
C LEU A 159 12.01 22.21 -0.66
N THR A 160 12.92 22.18 0.31
CA THR A 160 13.71 23.36 0.71
C THR A 160 14.78 23.77 -0.30
N GLY A 161 14.88 23.04 -1.42
CA GLY A 161 15.74 23.31 -2.57
C GLY A 161 15.97 22.06 -3.43
N VAL A 162 16.82 22.18 -4.45
CA VAL A 162 17.18 21.07 -5.37
C VAL A 162 17.78 19.86 -4.62
N ALA A 163 18.51 20.11 -3.55
CA ALA A 163 19.12 19.04 -2.74
C ALA A 163 18.06 18.16 -2.06
N ASP A 164 16.95 18.76 -1.64
CA ASP A 164 15.81 18.07 -1.04
C ASP A 164 15.04 17.33 -2.13
N ALA A 165 14.74 17.98 -3.26
CA ALA A 165 14.08 17.34 -4.42
C ALA A 165 14.81 16.11 -4.98
N GLN A 166 16.12 16.00 -4.76
CA GLN A 166 16.95 14.86 -5.17
C GLN A 166 17.38 13.98 -3.99
N ALA A 167 16.78 14.15 -2.81
CA ALA A 167 16.99 13.30 -1.64
C ALA A 167 16.16 12.00 -1.75
N TYR A 168 16.41 11.08 -0.82
CA TYR A 168 15.55 9.91 -0.67
C TYR A 168 14.23 10.33 -0.01
N HIS A 169 13.15 9.87 -0.62
CA HIS A 169 11.79 10.05 -0.13
C HIS A 169 11.05 8.71 -0.19
N ASP A 170 9.96 8.65 0.57
CA ASP A 170 9.05 7.52 0.56
C ASP A 170 7.86 7.83 -0.36
N TYR A 171 7.73 7.03 -1.42
CA TYR A 171 6.61 7.08 -2.35
C TYR A 171 5.69 5.92 -2.06
N GLU A 172 4.40 6.17 -2.00
CA GLU A 172 3.39 5.13 -1.84
C GLU A 172 2.27 5.30 -2.85
N LEU A 173 1.95 4.21 -3.55
CA LEU A 173 0.70 4.05 -4.28
C LEU A 173 -0.20 3.09 -3.51
N ARG A 174 -1.44 3.50 -3.25
CA ARG A 174 -2.43 2.67 -2.57
C ARG A 174 -3.73 2.66 -3.36
N TRP A 175 -4.20 1.49 -3.73
CA TRP A 175 -5.49 1.35 -4.41
C TRP A 175 -6.54 0.76 -3.50
N SER A 176 -7.74 1.33 -3.55
CA SER A 176 -8.88 0.91 -2.75
C SER A 176 -10.00 0.37 -3.62
N PRO A 177 -10.51 -0.85 -3.34
CA PRO A 177 -11.67 -1.39 -4.03
C PRO A 177 -12.96 -0.64 -3.69
N ALA A 178 -13.00 0.08 -2.56
CA ALA A 178 -14.18 0.84 -2.15
C ALA A 178 -14.41 2.08 -3.03
N SER A 179 -13.33 2.76 -3.45
CA SER A 179 -13.40 3.92 -4.34
C SER A 179 -13.13 3.57 -5.80
N GLY A 180 -12.40 2.47 -6.06
CA GLY A 180 -11.84 2.15 -7.37
C GLY A 180 -10.67 3.04 -7.77
N LEU A 181 -10.16 3.89 -6.85
CA LEU A 181 -9.09 4.85 -7.12
C LEU A 181 -7.77 4.41 -6.48
N ALA A 182 -6.67 4.82 -7.10
CA ALA A 182 -5.36 4.83 -6.48
C ALA A 182 -5.08 6.19 -5.85
N SER A 183 -4.36 6.19 -4.74
CA SER A 183 -3.91 7.36 -3.99
C SER A 183 -2.39 7.41 -4.02
N LEU A 184 -1.83 8.60 -4.28
CA LEU A 184 -0.39 8.87 -4.18
C LEU A 184 -0.13 9.49 -2.81
N TYR A 185 0.80 8.91 -2.07
CA TYR A 185 1.39 9.52 -0.89
C TYR A 185 2.89 9.77 -1.11
N PHE A 186 3.38 10.85 -0.52
CA PHE A 186 4.79 11.25 -0.55
C PHE A 186 5.19 11.62 0.88
N ASP A 187 6.20 10.95 1.41
CA ASP A 187 6.64 11.04 2.80
C ASP A 187 5.46 10.91 3.78
N GLY A 188 4.58 9.95 3.51
CA GLY A 188 3.36 9.68 4.29
C GLY A 188 2.20 10.65 4.08
N ARG A 189 2.41 11.77 3.38
CA ARG A 189 1.36 12.76 3.10
C ARG A 189 0.60 12.42 1.83
N HIS A 190 -0.73 12.44 1.90
CA HIS A 190 -1.59 12.29 0.72
C HIS A 190 -1.41 13.46 -0.26
N ILE A 191 -1.23 13.12 -1.54
CA ILE A 191 -1.05 14.09 -2.62
C ILE A 191 -2.32 14.21 -3.46
N THR A 192 -2.80 13.08 -3.98
CA THR A 192 -3.95 13.04 -4.88
C THR A 192 -4.51 11.63 -4.97
N ASP A 193 -5.76 11.53 -5.40
CA ASP A 193 -6.38 10.30 -5.87
C ASP A 193 -6.54 10.35 -7.40
N TRP A 194 -6.47 9.21 -8.07
CA TRP A 194 -6.70 9.09 -9.52
C TRP A 194 -7.23 7.69 -9.89
N ASP A 195 -7.91 7.62 -11.02
CA ASP A 195 -8.59 6.44 -11.56
C ASP A 195 -7.66 5.45 -12.29
N GLY A 196 -6.40 5.80 -12.46
CA GLY A 196 -5.49 5.11 -13.37
C GLY A 196 -5.88 5.37 -14.83
N VAL A 197 -5.14 4.75 -15.75
CA VAL A 197 -5.50 4.80 -17.17
C VAL A 197 -5.85 3.44 -17.69
N PRO A 198 -6.76 3.33 -18.68
CA PRO A 198 -6.99 2.08 -19.39
C PRO A 198 -5.67 1.51 -19.92
N SER A 199 -5.28 0.36 -19.38
CA SER A 199 -4.07 -0.34 -19.79
C SER A 199 -4.38 -1.28 -20.95
N VAL A 200 -3.56 -1.19 -22.00
CA VAL A 200 -3.54 -2.15 -23.11
C VAL A 200 -2.55 -3.30 -22.89
N HIS A 201 -1.95 -3.43 -21.69
CA HIS A 201 -1.22 -4.65 -21.34
C HIS A 201 -2.18 -5.83 -21.51
N GLY A 202 -1.87 -6.72 -22.45
CA GLY A 202 -2.79 -7.75 -22.93
C GLY A 202 -3.34 -8.65 -21.82
N PRO A 203 -4.41 -9.43 -22.11
CA PRO A 203 -5.16 -10.19 -21.11
C PRO A 203 -4.24 -11.14 -20.32
N GLY A 204 -4.14 -10.90 -19.01
CA GLY A 204 -3.27 -11.63 -18.06
C GLY A 204 -2.22 -10.78 -17.34
N GLY A 205 -2.03 -9.51 -17.76
CA GLY A 205 -0.94 -8.62 -17.35
C GLY A 205 -1.10 -7.84 -16.04
N ASN A 206 -1.53 -8.49 -14.95
CA ASN A 206 -1.42 -7.86 -13.63
C ASN A 206 0.03 -7.99 -13.16
N VAL A 207 0.75 -6.87 -13.11
CA VAL A 207 2.14 -6.83 -12.68
C VAL A 207 2.39 -5.56 -11.87
N TYR A 208 3.34 -5.62 -10.96
CA TYR A 208 3.89 -4.44 -10.31
C TYR A 208 5.36 -4.32 -10.68
N GLN A 209 5.83 -3.08 -10.83
CA GLN A 209 7.15 -2.80 -11.39
C GLN A 209 7.81 -1.56 -10.76
N PHE A 210 9.14 -1.53 -10.82
CA PHE A 210 9.93 -0.33 -10.53
C PHE A 210 11.04 -0.15 -11.56
N GLY A 211 11.38 1.10 -11.86
CA GLY A 211 12.29 1.49 -12.93
C GLY A 211 11.61 2.30 -14.02
N ALA A 212 12.06 2.15 -15.27
CA ALA A 212 11.51 2.83 -16.44
C ALA A 212 10.18 2.22 -16.89
N SER A 213 9.14 3.04 -16.96
CA SER A 213 7.79 2.63 -17.37
C SER A 213 7.41 3.11 -18.77
N ALA A 214 8.33 3.75 -19.51
CA ALA A 214 8.07 4.32 -20.82
C ALA A 214 9.29 4.24 -21.74
N ALA A 215 9.12 3.71 -22.95
CA ALA A 215 10.19 3.57 -23.95
C ALA A 215 10.70 4.91 -24.50
N SER A 216 9.87 5.96 -24.48
CA SER A 216 10.23 7.30 -24.97
C SER A 216 10.73 8.23 -23.87
N GLY A 217 10.80 7.76 -22.62
CA GLY A 217 11.28 8.57 -21.51
C GLY A 217 12.78 8.39 -21.24
N SER A 218 13.25 8.99 -20.17
CA SER A 218 14.62 8.80 -19.66
C SER A 218 14.69 9.20 -18.19
N GLY A 219 15.83 8.92 -17.56
CA GLY A 219 16.14 9.36 -16.21
C GLY A 219 17.01 8.35 -15.47
N VAL A 220 17.45 8.72 -14.27
CA VAL A 220 18.20 7.82 -13.39
C VAL A 220 17.63 7.88 -11.99
N MET A 221 17.25 6.73 -11.44
CA MET A 221 16.77 6.60 -10.06
C MET A 221 17.57 5.57 -9.28
N ASN A 222 17.75 5.84 -8.00
CA ASN A 222 18.30 4.90 -7.04
C ASN A 222 17.20 4.42 -6.09
N PHE A 223 17.12 3.11 -5.89
CA PHE A 223 16.14 2.45 -5.02
C PHE A 223 16.84 1.80 -3.84
N ARG A 224 16.44 2.15 -2.62
CA ARG A 224 16.87 1.48 -1.39
C ARG A 224 15.90 0.38 -0.99
N ARG A 225 14.61 0.60 -1.24
CA ARG A 225 13.55 -0.36 -0.94
C ARG A 225 12.43 -0.23 -1.95
N VAL A 226 11.85 -1.36 -2.35
CA VAL A 226 10.58 -1.43 -3.08
C VAL A 226 9.77 -2.57 -2.50
N GLU A 227 8.52 -2.32 -2.13
CA GLU A 227 7.64 -3.32 -1.55
C GLU A 227 6.28 -3.29 -2.25
N PHE A 228 5.70 -4.45 -2.50
CA PHE A 228 4.31 -4.62 -2.88
C PHE A 228 3.62 -5.53 -1.88
N GLU A 229 2.45 -5.12 -1.43
CA GLU A 229 1.65 -5.79 -0.42
C GLU A 229 0.17 -5.80 -0.84
N THR A 230 -0.51 -6.91 -0.58
CA THR A 230 -1.97 -6.94 -0.58
C THR A 230 -2.46 -6.52 0.79
N LEU A 231 -3.46 -5.66 0.83
CA LEU A 231 -4.02 -5.22 2.09
C LEU A 231 -4.80 -6.39 2.71
N THR A 232 -4.67 -6.61 4.02
CA THR A 232 -5.46 -7.63 4.75
C THR A 232 -6.69 -7.02 5.44
N SER A 233 -6.78 -5.70 5.45
CA SER A 233 -7.92 -4.86 5.80
C SER A 233 -7.76 -3.55 5.04
N LEU A 234 -8.81 -2.74 4.92
CA LEU A 234 -8.71 -1.39 4.34
C LEU A 234 -7.91 -0.48 5.30
N SER A 235 -6.59 -0.65 5.37
CA SER A 235 -5.70 0.18 6.16
C SER A 235 -5.65 1.58 5.56
N ILE A 236 -5.66 2.59 6.41
CA ILE A 236 -5.51 4.01 6.08
C ILE A 236 -4.20 4.48 6.75
N PRO A 237 -3.34 5.30 6.12
CA PRO A 237 -2.17 5.78 6.85
C PRO A 237 -2.65 6.56 8.08
N GLY A 238 -2.06 6.32 9.24
CA GLY A 238 -2.52 6.88 10.50
C GLY A 238 -3.56 6.03 11.25
N ASP A 239 -4.12 4.98 10.65
CA ASP A 239 -4.95 3.95 11.33
C ASP A 239 -4.00 2.95 12.01
N TYR A 240 -3.56 3.33 13.21
CA TYR A 240 -2.57 2.62 13.99
C TYR A 240 -3.17 1.51 14.84
N ASN A 241 -4.49 1.58 15.11
CA ASN A 241 -5.21 0.54 15.84
C ASN A 241 -5.81 -0.53 14.89
N GLY A 242 -5.88 -0.26 13.58
CA GLY A 242 -6.35 -1.15 12.53
C GLY A 242 -7.88 -1.24 12.41
N ASP A 243 -8.63 -0.28 12.93
CA ASP A 243 -10.10 -0.25 12.94
C ASP A 243 -10.72 0.36 11.68
N SER A 244 -9.88 0.71 10.70
CA SER A 244 -10.28 1.32 9.43
C SER A 244 -10.85 2.73 9.58
N ALA A 245 -10.54 3.42 10.68
CA ALA A 245 -10.68 4.86 10.85
C ALA A 245 -9.36 5.45 11.34
N VAL A 246 -9.15 6.75 11.08
CA VAL A 246 -8.03 7.52 11.63
C VAL A 246 -8.62 8.53 12.59
N ASP A 247 -8.60 8.21 13.87
CA ASP A 247 -9.22 9.01 14.91
C ASP A 247 -8.36 9.15 16.18
N ALA A 248 -8.97 9.57 17.29
CA ALA A 248 -8.24 9.81 18.53
C ALA A 248 -7.72 8.52 19.18
N ALA A 249 -8.28 7.36 18.84
CA ALA A 249 -7.79 6.07 19.32
C ALA A 249 -6.43 5.73 18.69
N ASP A 250 -6.18 6.10 17.43
CA ASP A 250 -4.88 5.92 16.79
C ASP A 250 -3.78 6.77 17.41
N TYR A 251 -4.13 8.00 17.80
CA TYR A 251 -3.20 8.87 18.52
C TYR A 251 -2.72 8.24 19.82
N ALA A 252 -3.60 7.53 20.54
CA ALA A 252 -3.22 6.81 21.75
C ALA A 252 -2.21 5.69 21.42
N VAL A 253 -2.43 4.95 20.32
CA VAL A 253 -1.50 3.91 19.86
C VAL A 253 -0.13 4.50 19.51
N TRP A 254 -0.07 5.61 18.77
CA TRP A 254 1.20 6.29 18.49
C TRP A 254 1.89 6.77 19.76
N ARG A 255 1.14 7.41 20.65
CA ARG A 255 1.68 7.98 21.89
C ARG A 255 2.28 6.91 22.80
N ASP A 256 1.64 5.75 22.87
CA ASP A 256 2.09 4.61 23.68
C ASP A 256 3.37 3.95 23.12
N HIS A 257 3.66 4.12 21.84
CA HIS A 257 4.82 3.51 21.18
C HIS A 257 5.93 4.51 20.80
N LEU A 258 5.80 5.78 21.19
CA LEU A 258 6.75 6.84 20.87
C LEU A 258 8.18 6.50 21.32
N GLY A 259 9.13 6.57 20.37
CA GLY A 259 10.53 6.23 20.54
C GLY A 259 10.85 4.73 20.44
N GLY A 260 9.84 3.88 20.16
CA GLY A 260 9.98 2.44 19.98
C GLY A 260 9.86 1.98 18.52
N GLY A 261 10.01 0.68 18.29
CA GLY A 261 9.87 0.04 16.97
C GLY A 261 8.54 -0.69 16.82
N PHE A 262 7.43 0.04 16.83
CA PHE A 262 6.11 -0.54 16.62
C PHE A 262 5.61 -0.28 15.21
N ALA A 263 5.73 -1.30 14.36
CA ALA A 263 5.45 -1.22 12.94
C ALA A 263 4.05 -0.69 12.57
N ALA A 264 3.04 -0.83 13.46
CA ALA A 264 1.71 -0.29 13.18
C ALA A 264 1.62 1.22 13.41
N ALA A 265 2.40 1.78 14.36
CA ALA A 265 2.47 3.22 14.60
C ALA A 265 3.64 3.91 13.87
N ASP A 266 4.46 3.13 13.16
CA ASP A 266 5.54 3.56 12.26
C ASP A 266 4.93 3.86 10.89
N GLY A 267 4.23 4.99 10.81
CA GLY A 267 3.48 5.45 9.65
C GLY A 267 4.36 5.86 8.47
N ASN A 268 5.59 6.31 8.71
CA ASN A 268 6.58 6.58 7.66
C ASN A 268 7.44 5.34 7.33
N ARG A 269 7.40 4.29 8.16
CA ARG A 269 8.13 3.02 7.99
C ARG A 269 9.65 3.18 8.01
N ASP A 270 10.16 4.14 8.79
CA ASP A 270 11.60 4.33 9.01
C ASP A 270 12.18 3.39 10.08
N GLY A 271 11.30 2.60 10.73
CA GLY A 271 11.64 1.64 11.77
C GLY A 271 11.56 2.22 13.19
N VAL A 272 11.17 3.49 13.35
CA VAL A 272 11.13 4.21 14.63
C VAL A 272 9.90 5.09 14.72
N VAL A 273 9.02 4.80 15.68
CA VAL A 273 7.84 5.63 15.96
C VAL A 273 8.29 6.97 16.54
N ASN A 274 8.12 8.05 15.78
CA ASN A 274 8.62 9.38 16.08
C ASN A 274 7.63 10.48 15.67
N GLN A 275 8.12 11.72 15.58
CA GLN A 275 7.30 12.89 15.29
C GLN A 275 6.77 12.90 13.83
N GLN A 276 7.49 12.29 12.89
CA GLN A 276 7.06 12.14 11.51
C GLN A 276 5.82 11.24 11.41
N ASP A 277 5.74 10.20 12.25
CA ASP A 277 4.52 9.36 12.32
C ASP A 277 3.32 10.11 12.86
N TYR A 278 3.52 10.99 13.85
CA TYR A 278 2.43 11.87 14.28
C TYR A 278 1.90 12.75 13.15
N GLU A 279 2.78 13.21 12.26
CA GLU A 279 2.38 13.99 11.09
C GLU A 279 1.55 13.13 10.13
N VAL A 280 1.92 11.85 9.93
CA VAL A 280 1.10 10.88 9.18
C VAL A 280 -0.30 10.74 9.79
N TRP A 281 -0.41 10.54 11.11
CA TRP A 281 -1.72 10.47 11.77
C TRP A 281 -2.53 11.77 11.62
N ARG A 282 -1.91 12.91 11.93
CA ARG A 282 -2.56 14.23 11.91
C ARG A 282 -3.13 14.54 10.52
N ASP A 283 -2.35 14.25 9.48
CA ASP A 283 -2.70 14.59 8.11
C ASP A 283 -3.81 13.66 7.55
N ASN A 284 -4.02 12.50 8.17
CA ASN A 284 -5.07 11.56 7.80
C ASN A 284 -6.25 11.56 8.78
N PHE A 285 -6.23 12.37 9.86
CA PHE A 285 -7.27 12.41 10.87
C PHE A 285 -8.66 12.66 10.27
N GLY A 286 -9.63 11.82 10.64
CA GLY A 286 -11.00 11.84 10.15
C GLY A 286 -11.22 11.02 8.87
N ARG A 287 -10.18 10.42 8.28
CA ARG A 287 -10.35 9.45 7.19
C ARG A 287 -10.90 8.14 7.76
N ALA A 288 -11.86 7.56 7.07
CA ALA A 288 -12.36 6.23 7.36
C ALA A 288 -12.50 5.47 6.04
N ALA A 289 -12.19 4.18 6.05
CA ALA A 289 -12.41 3.34 4.90
C ALA A 289 -13.92 3.25 4.74
N GLY A 290 -14.41 3.57 3.54
CA GLY A 290 -15.80 3.36 3.20
C GLY A 290 -16.10 1.86 3.24
N ILE A 291 -16.36 1.32 4.42
CA ILE A 291 -17.15 0.11 4.55
C ILE A 291 -18.53 0.51 4.06
N GLY A 292 -18.79 0.21 2.80
CA GLY A 292 -20.14 -0.07 2.35
C GLY A 292 -20.64 -1.18 3.26
N ILE A 293 -21.27 -0.80 4.37
CA ILE A 293 -22.27 -1.66 4.97
C ILE A 293 -23.25 -1.87 3.83
N ASP A 294 -23.19 -3.05 3.22
CA ASP A 294 -24.26 -3.55 2.37
C ASP A 294 -25.52 -3.23 3.18
N GLN A 295 -26.37 -2.34 2.65
CA GLN A 295 -27.66 -2.04 3.25
C GLN A 295 -28.32 -3.41 3.33
N VAL A 296 -28.26 -4.04 4.50
CA VAL A 296 -28.87 -5.34 4.75
C VAL A 296 -30.28 -5.20 4.21
N PRO A 297 -30.66 -5.94 3.15
CA PRO A 297 -32.01 -5.85 2.65
C PRO A 297 -32.88 -6.24 3.84
N GLU A 298 -33.61 -5.27 4.41
CA GLU A 298 -34.39 -5.56 5.60
C GLU A 298 -35.28 -6.75 5.27
N PRO A 299 -35.15 -7.88 5.98
CA PRO A 299 -35.96 -9.05 5.71
C PRO A 299 -37.40 -8.67 6.07
N SER A 300 -38.18 -8.33 5.05
CA SER A 300 -39.64 -8.47 5.04
C SER A 300 -40.35 -7.95 6.29
N ALA A 301 -40.15 -6.67 6.67
CA ALA A 301 -41.06 -6.03 7.65
C ALA A 301 -42.52 -5.96 7.13
N LEU A 302 -42.77 -6.32 5.87
CA LEU A 302 -44.10 -6.41 5.24
C LEU A 302 -44.90 -7.69 5.59
N LEU A 303 -44.39 -8.65 6.37
CA LEU A 303 -45.14 -9.89 6.67
C LEU A 303 -45.86 -9.96 8.03
N LEU A 304 -45.79 -8.92 8.88
CA LEU A 304 -46.51 -8.93 10.17
C LEU A 304 -47.86 -8.19 10.19
N ALA A 305 -48.42 -7.85 9.03
CA ALA A 305 -49.70 -7.14 8.95
C ALA A 305 -51.01 -7.98 8.93
N PRO A 306 -51.08 -9.31 8.63
CA PRO A 306 -52.38 -9.97 8.58
C PRO A 306 -52.86 -10.65 9.89
N VAL A 307 -52.02 -10.87 10.90
CA VAL A 307 -52.48 -11.59 12.12
C VAL A 307 -53.33 -10.71 13.07
N ALA A 308 -53.23 -9.38 12.98
CA ALA A 308 -53.98 -8.48 13.85
C ALA A 308 -55.47 -8.29 13.47
N ILE A 309 -55.91 -8.72 12.28
CA ILE A 309 -57.30 -8.55 11.84
C ILE A 309 -58.20 -9.75 12.19
N TRP A 310 -57.62 -10.93 12.49
CA TRP A 310 -58.43 -12.12 12.76
C TRP A 310 -58.91 -12.28 14.22
N LEU A 311 -58.35 -11.52 15.17
CA LEU A 311 -58.77 -11.56 16.58
C LEU A 311 -59.82 -10.50 16.95
N ARG A 312 -60.27 -9.65 16.02
CA ARG A 312 -61.31 -8.63 16.29
C ARG A 312 -62.72 -9.01 15.83
N GLY A 313 -62.89 -10.18 15.21
CA GLY A 313 -64.14 -10.58 14.56
C GLY A 313 -65.00 -11.63 15.28
N ARG A 314 -64.60 -12.15 16.45
CA ARG A 314 -65.32 -13.28 17.09
C ARG A 314 -66.20 -12.97 18.30
N ASP A 315 -66.32 -11.71 18.70
CA ASP A 315 -67.28 -11.33 19.74
C ASP A 315 -68.47 -10.57 19.15
N LYS A 316 -69.53 -11.32 18.81
CA LYS A 316 -70.95 -10.98 19.05
C LYS A 316 -71.89 -11.97 18.36
N ARG A 317 -72.41 -12.94 19.14
CA ARG A 317 -73.85 -13.26 19.33
C ARG A 317 -74.08 -14.75 19.60
N ALA A 318 -74.27 -15.08 20.88
CA ALA A 318 -75.14 -16.16 21.33
C ALA A 318 -75.66 -15.84 22.74
N THR A 319 -76.90 -16.25 23.03
CA THR A 319 -77.78 -15.95 24.18
C THR A 319 -78.66 -14.70 23.97
N ARG A 320 -79.99 -14.76 23.92
CA ARG A 320 -81.01 -15.79 24.21
C ARG A 320 -82.14 -15.67 23.19
#